data_AF-A0A077WAR7-F1
#
_entry.id   AF-A0A077WAR7-F1
#
_cell.length_a   1.000
_cell.length_b   1.000
_cell.length_c   1.000
_cell.angle_alpha   90.00
_cell.angle_beta   90.00
_cell.angle_gamma   90.00
#
_symmetry.space_group_name_H-M   'P 1'
#
loop_
_entity.id
_entity.type
_entity.pdbx_description
1 polymer ?
#
loop_
_entity_poly.entity_id
_entity_poly.type
_entity_poly.pdbx_seq_one_letter_code
_entity_poly.pdbx_strand_id
1 'polypeptide(L)'
;MESRTTTKRKRVLDPADQEWAKPANIPKELRDCVASLASTVNTLQQSVNVLKDATADSERLRRVAKFEKKYEVVSENEIRDARADLEATIRPKAEEILAEIRKQLKAMAQEEEELQAKVDRQAEQVEQMRQQQHQAAASPPPPPQAITPDKRPHLTQRLEQLRNQVRNEKQRLDQLKKETAEKENRLHYYKTQMAKTSQDKASSSSSTPSSQVSTTVSKPPMTPEVTKHCQSNRSTINQPRR
;
A
#
# COMPACT_ATOMS: atom_id res chain seq x y z
N MET A 1 48.93 141.04 30.05
CA MET A 1 47.65 140.41 30.40
C MET A 1 47.41 139.25 29.46
N GLU A 2 47.46 138.05 30.03
CA GLU A 2 47.36 136.74 29.39
C GLU A 2 45.91 136.46 28.95
N SER A 3 45.70 135.67 27.89
CA SER A 3 45.04 134.36 28.00
C SER A 3 44.57 133.73 26.67
N ARG A 4 45.18 132.56 26.39
CA ARG A 4 44.56 131.24 26.11
C ARG A 4 43.72 131.03 24.84
N THR A 5 44.38 130.43 23.84
CA THR A 5 43.79 129.65 22.75
C THR A 5 43.35 128.26 23.23
N THR A 6 42.08 127.88 23.03
CA THR A 6 41.52 126.57 23.42
C THR A 6 41.61 125.56 22.27
N THR A 7 42.48 124.56 22.44
CA THR A 7 42.64 123.45 21.48
C THR A 7 41.65 122.33 21.84
N LYS A 8 40.65 122.08 20.98
CA LYS A 8 39.71 120.94 21.10
C LYS A 8 40.42 119.62 20.78
N ARG A 9 40.82 118.88 21.82
CA ARG A 9 41.29 117.49 21.70
C ARG A 9 40.12 116.59 21.28
N LYS A 10 40.28 115.95 20.12
CA LYS A 10 39.45 114.83 19.64
C LYS A 10 39.71 113.64 20.57
N ARG A 11 38.73 113.26 21.40
CA ARG A 11 38.82 112.04 22.21
C ARG A 11 38.80 110.84 21.25
N VAL A 12 39.91 110.13 21.19
CA VAL A 12 39.97 108.76 20.69
C VAL A 12 39.14 107.94 21.68
N LEU A 13 38.05 107.34 21.21
CA LEU A 13 37.31 106.35 21.98
C LEU A 13 38.19 105.10 22.10
N ASP A 14 38.43 104.65 23.33
CA ASP A 14 39.11 103.40 23.62
C ASP A 14 38.32 102.21 23.03
N PRO A 15 38.97 101.26 22.33
CA PRO A 15 38.32 100.08 21.75
C PRO A 15 37.84 99.06 22.79
N ALA A 16 38.15 99.25 24.08
CA ALA A 16 37.81 98.32 25.15
C ALA A 16 36.35 98.43 25.65
N ASP A 17 35.64 99.50 25.30
CA ASP A 17 34.23 99.68 25.71
C ASP A 17 33.22 99.09 24.71
N GLN A 18 33.70 98.40 23.66
CA GLN A 18 32.86 97.83 22.60
C GLN A 18 32.64 96.31 22.72
N GLU A 19 33.06 95.67 23.82
CA GLU A 19 32.99 94.22 24.00
C GLU A 19 31.80 93.71 24.83
N TRP A 20 30.95 94.59 25.38
CA TRP A 20 29.71 94.19 26.06
C TRP A 20 28.43 94.61 25.32
N ALA A 21 28.50 94.72 23.99
CA ALA A 21 27.29 94.72 23.19
C ALA A 21 26.60 93.36 23.38
N LYS A 22 25.50 93.35 24.15
CA LYS A 22 24.61 92.18 24.29
C LYS A 22 24.47 91.56 22.91
N PRO A 23 24.92 90.32 22.69
CA PRO A 23 24.89 89.76 21.35
C PRO A 23 23.42 89.69 20.94
N ALA A 24 23.03 90.55 20.00
CA ALA A 24 21.68 90.58 19.45
C ALA A 24 21.30 89.25 18.77
N ASN A 25 22.27 88.33 18.67
CA ASN A 25 22.17 87.01 18.06
C ASN A 25 21.92 85.85 19.04
N ILE A 26 22.03 86.03 20.37
CA ILE A 26 21.68 84.97 21.36
C ILE A 26 20.28 84.36 21.07
N PRO A 27 19.22 85.15 20.82
CA PRO A 27 17.91 84.56 20.52
C PRO A 27 17.88 83.80 19.18
N LYS A 28 18.76 84.11 18.23
CA LYS A 28 18.87 83.41 16.95
C LYS A 28 19.61 82.09 17.08
N GLU A 29 20.75 82.08 17.77
CA GLU A 29 21.54 80.86 18.01
C GLU A 29 20.76 79.83 18.84
N LEU A 30 20.03 80.29 19.86
CA LEU A 30 19.15 79.41 20.63
C LEU A 30 18.01 78.86 19.76
N ARG A 31 17.42 79.68 18.88
CA ARG A 31 16.39 79.25 17.93
C ARG A 31 16.93 78.21 16.94
N ASP A 32 18.15 78.38 16.44
CA ASP A 32 18.80 77.45 15.52
C ASP A 32 19.14 76.12 16.22
N CYS A 33 19.58 76.16 17.49
CA CYS A 33 19.79 74.98 18.32
C CYS A 33 18.47 74.21 18.58
N VAL A 34 17.40 74.93 18.94
CA VAL A 34 16.06 74.34 19.12
C VAL A 34 15.54 73.76 17.80
N ALA A 35 15.76 74.44 16.67
CA ALA A 35 15.38 73.95 15.35
C ALA A 35 16.16 72.68 14.95
N SER A 36 17.47 72.64 15.22
CA SER A 36 18.30 71.46 15.01
C SER A 36 17.85 70.28 15.88
N LEU A 37 17.59 70.52 17.16
CA LEU A 37 17.06 69.51 18.08
C LEU A 37 15.68 69.00 17.60
N ALA A 38 14.77 69.90 17.22
CA ALA A 38 13.47 69.52 16.69
C ALA A 38 13.59 68.67 15.40
N SER A 39 14.55 68.98 14.53
CA SER A 39 14.85 68.19 13.35
C SER A 39 15.35 66.78 13.71
N THR A 40 16.28 66.65 14.67
CA THR A 40 16.76 65.33 15.12
C THR A 40 15.65 64.48 15.75
N VAL A 41 14.75 65.09 16.53
CA VAL A 41 13.59 64.42 17.12
C VAL A 41 12.64 63.94 16.02
N ASN A 42 12.40 64.76 14.99
CA ASN A 42 11.57 64.38 13.86
C ASN A 42 12.20 63.22 13.05
N THR A 43 13.51 63.25 12.80
CA THR A 43 14.23 62.15 12.13
C THR A 43 14.18 60.87 12.97
N LEU A 44 14.37 60.96 14.30
CA LEU A 44 14.23 59.81 15.20
C LEU A 44 12.81 59.25 15.15
N GLN A 45 11.78 60.10 15.18
CA GLN A 45 10.39 59.68 15.07
C GLN A 45 10.12 58.97 13.73
N GLN A 46 10.67 59.48 12.63
CA GLN A 46 10.58 58.82 11.33
C GLN A 46 11.29 57.46 11.32
N SER A 47 12.48 57.35 11.91
CA SER A 47 13.19 56.08 12.02
C SER A 47 12.43 55.03 12.82
N VAL A 48 11.75 55.44 13.90
CA VAL A 48 10.90 54.55 14.71
C VAL A 48 9.70 54.07 13.90
N ASN A 49 9.08 54.96 13.11
CA ASN A 49 7.95 54.58 12.26
C ASN A 49 8.40 53.58 11.17
N VAL A 50 9.54 53.83 10.51
CA VAL A 50 10.12 52.90 9.52
C VAL A 50 10.43 51.55 10.16
N LEU A 51 10.99 51.51 11.39
CA LEU A 51 11.23 50.26 12.11
C LEU A 51 9.93 49.54 12.46
N LYS A 52 8.87 50.26 12.87
CA LYS A 52 7.56 49.66 13.15
C LYS A 52 6.97 49.02 11.90
N ASP A 53 7.03 49.70 10.76
CA ASP A 53 6.51 49.17 9.49
C ASP A 53 7.34 47.97 9.00
N ALA A 54 8.67 48.05 9.14
CA ALA A 54 9.58 46.95 8.79
C ALA A 54 9.44 45.72 9.71
N THR A 55 9.06 45.93 10.99
CA THR A 55 8.86 44.85 11.96
C THR A 55 7.42 44.37 12.08
N ALA A 56 6.47 45.00 11.39
CA ALA A 56 5.05 44.62 11.43
C ALA A 56 4.82 43.14 11.05
N ASP A 57 5.68 42.58 10.19
CA ASP A 57 5.53 41.20 9.68
C ASP A 57 6.30 40.13 10.50
N SER A 58 7.10 40.54 11.50
CA SER A 58 7.96 39.59 12.23
C SER A 58 7.15 38.54 13.00
N GLU A 59 5.97 38.89 13.53
CA GLU A 59 5.10 37.94 14.23
C GLU A 59 4.42 36.94 13.29
N ARG A 60 4.18 37.32 12.02
CA ARG A 60 3.68 36.37 11.01
C ARG A 60 4.79 35.41 10.63
N LEU A 61 5.99 35.91 10.32
CA LEU A 61 7.14 35.07 10.00
C LEU A 61 7.52 34.14 11.16
N ARG A 62 7.42 34.61 12.42
CA ARG A 62 7.60 33.76 13.60
C ARG A 62 6.57 32.64 13.68
N ARG A 63 5.30 32.90 13.31
CA ARG A 63 4.27 31.85 13.24
C ARG A 63 4.54 30.86 12.11
N VAL A 64 4.94 31.34 10.93
CA VAL A 64 5.33 30.50 9.79
C VAL A 64 6.52 29.61 10.15
N ALA A 65 7.55 30.18 10.79
CA ALA A 65 8.71 29.44 11.26
C ALA A 65 8.37 28.40 12.33
N LYS A 66 7.34 28.64 13.15
CA LYS A 66 6.80 27.66 14.11
C LYS A 66 6.04 26.52 13.44
N PHE A 67 5.51 26.71 12.23
CA PHE A 67 4.95 25.61 11.44
C PHE A 67 6.11 24.80 10.85
N GLU A 68 6.72 23.98 11.69
CA GLU A 68 7.64 22.94 11.25
C GLU A 68 6.83 21.83 10.57
N LYS A 69 6.45 22.06 9.32
CA LYS A 69 5.97 20.98 8.47
C LYS A 69 7.18 20.08 8.18
N LYS A 70 7.25 18.96 8.89
CA LYS A 70 8.24 17.92 8.65
C LYS A 70 8.05 17.41 7.22
N TYR A 71 8.92 17.85 6.32
CA TYR A 71 9.04 17.25 5.00
C TYR A 71 10.03 16.10 5.15
N GLU A 72 9.51 14.87 5.12
CA GLU A 72 10.37 13.71 4.96
C GLU A 72 10.86 13.71 3.52
N VAL A 73 12.13 14.06 3.35
CA VAL A 73 12.80 13.99 2.07
C VAL A 73 13.27 12.55 1.90
N VAL A 74 12.55 11.80 1.09
CA VAL A 74 13.00 10.47 0.65
C VAL A 74 14.09 10.67 -0.38
N SER A 75 15.25 10.07 -0.16
CA SER A 75 16.37 10.14 -1.09
C SER A 75 16.08 9.34 -2.35
N GLU A 76 16.65 9.75 -3.48
CA GLU A 76 16.51 8.99 -4.73
C GLU A 76 17.03 7.55 -4.60
N ASN A 77 18.07 7.35 -3.78
CA ASN A 77 18.62 6.04 -3.49
C ASN A 77 17.61 5.14 -2.77
N GLU A 78 16.93 5.65 -1.74
CA GLU A 78 15.87 4.89 -1.04
C GLU A 78 14.72 4.51 -1.98
N ILE A 79 14.36 5.38 -2.93
CA ILE A 79 13.33 5.08 -3.94
C ILE A 79 13.81 3.95 -4.86
N ARG A 80 15.08 3.99 -5.28
CA ARG A 80 15.68 2.96 -6.13
C ARG A 80 15.76 1.61 -5.42
N ASP A 81 16.18 1.60 -4.16
CA ASP A 81 16.28 0.39 -3.34
C ASP A 81 14.89 -0.20 -3.08
N ALA A 82 13.92 0.62 -2.67
CA ALA A 82 12.54 0.17 -2.50
C ALA A 82 11.94 -0.40 -3.79
N ARG A 83 12.26 0.20 -4.94
CA ARG A 83 11.84 -0.32 -6.24
C ARG A 83 12.49 -1.67 -6.54
N ALA A 84 13.80 -1.81 -6.30
CA ALA A 84 14.51 -3.07 -6.50
C ALA A 84 13.93 -4.18 -5.61
N ASP A 85 13.62 -3.89 -4.36
CA ASP A 85 13.00 -4.83 -3.42
C ASP A 85 11.59 -5.25 -3.85
N LEU A 86 10.77 -4.29 -4.30
CA LEU A 86 9.44 -4.57 -4.86
C LEU A 86 9.55 -5.43 -6.12
N GLU A 87 10.48 -5.11 -7.03
CA GLU A 87 10.71 -5.90 -8.23
C GLU A 87 11.17 -7.32 -7.90
N ALA A 88 12.08 -7.49 -6.94
CA ALA A 88 12.54 -8.78 -6.45
C ALA A 88 11.40 -9.60 -5.82
N THR A 89 10.41 -8.95 -5.22
CA THR A 89 9.25 -9.60 -4.61
C THR A 89 8.16 -9.94 -5.61
N ILE A 90 7.87 -9.05 -6.55
CA ILE A 90 6.74 -9.17 -7.50
C ILE A 90 7.10 -10.11 -8.65
N ARG A 91 8.33 -10.04 -9.17
CA ARG A 91 8.77 -10.83 -10.33
C ARG A 91 8.58 -12.35 -10.15
N PRO A 92 9.05 -13.00 -9.07
CA PRO A 92 8.87 -14.44 -8.91
C PRO A 92 7.39 -14.83 -8.76
N LYS A 93 6.57 -14.00 -8.10
CA LYS A 93 5.12 -14.24 -7.99
C LYS A 93 4.41 -14.17 -9.35
N ALA A 94 4.80 -13.21 -10.19
CA ALA A 94 4.29 -13.10 -11.55
C ALA A 94 4.70 -14.32 -12.39
N GLU A 95 5.95 -14.78 -12.26
CA GLU A 95 6.46 -15.97 -12.94
C GLU A 95 5.72 -17.24 -12.51
N GLU A 96 5.41 -17.39 -11.22
CA GLU A 96 4.61 -18.50 -10.68
C GLU A 96 3.20 -18.54 -11.30
N ILE A 97 2.51 -17.40 -11.32
CA ILE A 97 1.17 -17.28 -11.93
C ILE A 97 1.23 -17.59 -13.43
N LEU A 98 2.24 -17.07 -14.13
CA LEU A 98 2.43 -17.35 -15.55
C LEU A 98 2.74 -18.84 -15.81
N ALA A 99 3.49 -19.50 -14.93
CA ALA A 99 3.76 -20.93 -15.02
C ALA A 99 2.48 -21.75 -14.85
N GLU A 100 1.63 -21.39 -13.89
CA GLU A 100 0.35 -22.06 -13.66
C GLU A 100 -0.62 -21.83 -14.83
N ILE A 101 -0.73 -20.61 -15.37
CA ILE A 101 -1.53 -20.33 -16.56
C ILE A 101 -1.04 -21.17 -17.75
N ARG A 102 0.29 -21.24 -17.98
CA ARG A 102 0.85 -22.08 -19.05
C ARG A 102 0.53 -23.56 -18.85
N LYS A 103 0.54 -24.05 -17.62
CA LYS A 103 0.17 -25.43 -17.30
C LYS A 103 -1.31 -25.69 -17.60
N GLN A 104 -2.19 -24.77 -17.21
CA GLN A 104 -3.63 -24.88 -17.50
C GLN A 104 -3.93 -24.82 -18.99
N LEU A 105 -3.26 -23.92 -19.73
CA LEU A 105 -3.36 -23.87 -21.19
C LEU A 105 -2.94 -25.19 -21.84
N LYS A 106 -1.84 -25.81 -21.37
CA LYS A 106 -1.41 -27.14 -21.86
C LYS A 106 -2.44 -28.23 -21.55
N ALA A 107 -3.02 -28.21 -20.36
CA ALA A 107 -4.06 -29.18 -19.98
C ALA A 107 -5.31 -29.04 -20.85
N MET A 108 -5.78 -27.81 -21.09
CA MET A 108 -6.92 -27.56 -21.98
C MET A 108 -6.61 -27.96 -23.43
N ALA A 109 -5.40 -27.69 -23.92
CA ALA A 109 -5.00 -28.09 -25.28
C ALA A 109 -4.94 -29.62 -25.43
N GLN A 110 -4.51 -30.35 -24.39
CA GLN A 110 -4.54 -31.82 -24.38
C GLN A 110 -5.98 -32.36 -24.34
N GLU A 111 -6.87 -31.73 -23.58
CA GLU A 111 -8.29 -32.09 -23.54
C GLU A 111 -8.96 -31.85 -24.89
N GLU A 112 -8.63 -30.73 -25.55
CA GLU A 112 -9.10 -30.42 -26.91
C GLU A 112 -8.63 -31.49 -27.91
N GLU A 113 -7.36 -31.88 -27.88
CA GLU A 113 -6.82 -32.94 -28.74
C GLU A 113 -7.50 -34.29 -28.47
N GLU A 114 -7.73 -34.64 -27.20
CA GLU A 114 -8.42 -35.88 -26.83
C GLU A 114 -9.89 -35.87 -27.29
N LEU A 115 -10.60 -34.75 -27.14
CA LEU A 115 -11.97 -34.57 -27.61
C LEU A 115 -12.04 -34.63 -29.14
N GLN A 116 -11.11 -33.99 -29.84
CA GLN A 116 -11.01 -34.05 -31.30
C GLN A 116 -10.80 -35.50 -31.76
N ALA A 117 -9.86 -36.23 -31.15
CA ALA A 117 -9.63 -37.63 -31.46
C ALA A 117 -10.86 -38.53 -31.19
N LYS A 118 -11.68 -38.19 -30.18
CA LYS A 118 -12.95 -38.90 -29.93
C LYS A 118 -13.98 -38.60 -31.02
N VAL A 119 -14.10 -37.34 -31.44
CA VAL A 119 -15.01 -36.93 -32.52
C VAL A 119 -14.62 -37.61 -33.83
N ASP A 120 -13.34 -37.61 -34.18
CA ASP A 120 -12.84 -38.23 -35.41
C ASP A 120 -13.13 -39.75 -35.43
N ARG A 121 -12.87 -40.46 -34.32
CA ARG A 121 -13.22 -41.89 -34.18
C ARG A 121 -14.72 -42.16 -34.33
N GLN A 122 -15.56 -41.29 -33.78
CA GLN A 122 -17.02 -41.43 -33.92
C GLN A 122 -17.47 -41.17 -35.36
N ALA A 123 -16.89 -40.17 -36.02
CA ALA A 123 -17.15 -39.88 -37.43
C ALA A 123 -16.77 -41.07 -38.32
N GLU A 124 -15.60 -41.67 -38.10
CA GLU A 124 -15.16 -42.89 -38.80
C GLU A 124 -16.11 -44.07 -38.59
N GLN A 125 -16.57 -44.31 -37.35
CA GLN A 125 -17.54 -45.38 -37.06
C GLN A 125 -18.89 -45.16 -37.75
N VAL A 126 -19.39 -43.92 -37.75
CA VAL A 126 -20.63 -43.56 -38.44
C VAL A 126 -20.49 -43.77 -39.94
N GLU A 127 -19.35 -43.39 -40.52
CA GLU A 127 -19.05 -43.58 -41.93
C GLU A 127 -18.95 -45.07 -42.30
N GLN A 128 -18.30 -45.89 -41.48
CA GLN A 128 -18.28 -47.35 -41.65
C GLN A 128 -19.68 -47.97 -41.60
N MET A 129 -20.53 -47.54 -40.65
CA MET A 129 -21.92 -48.02 -40.57
C MET A 129 -22.73 -47.60 -41.79
N ARG A 130 -22.53 -46.36 -42.30
CA ARG A 130 -23.15 -45.92 -43.55
C ARG A 130 -22.71 -46.80 -44.71
N GLN A 131 -21.41 -47.06 -44.87
CA GLN A 131 -20.91 -47.94 -45.93
C GLN A 131 -21.47 -49.36 -45.83
N GLN A 132 -21.57 -49.92 -44.62
CA GLN A 132 -22.20 -51.23 -44.39
C GLN A 132 -23.69 -51.23 -44.77
N GLN A 133 -24.44 -50.16 -44.45
CA GLN A 133 -25.85 -50.04 -44.88
C GLN A 133 -25.99 -49.96 -46.41
N HIS A 134 -25.09 -49.23 -47.08
CA HIS A 134 -25.12 -49.13 -48.55
C HIS A 134 -24.76 -50.48 -49.21
N GLN A 135 -23.85 -51.25 -48.62
CA GLN A 135 -23.53 -52.60 -49.09
C GLN A 135 -24.67 -53.61 -48.79
N ALA A 136 -25.34 -53.49 -47.65
CA ALA A 136 -26.47 -54.34 -47.28
C ALA A 136 -27.71 -54.05 -48.14
N ALA A 137 -27.96 -52.80 -48.54
CA ALA A 137 -29.03 -52.44 -49.46
C ALA A 137 -28.78 -52.90 -50.91
N ALA A 138 -27.53 -53.20 -51.28
CA ALA A 138 -27.15 -53.74 -52.59
C ALA A 138 -27.19 -55.28 -52.66
N SER A 139 -27.43 -55.98 -51.55
CA SER A 139 -27.61 -57.44 -51.52
C SER A 139 -29.10 -57.84 -51.41
N PRO A 140 -29.54 -58.93 -52.08
CA PRO A 140 -30.95 -59.34 -52.07
C PRO A 140 -31.39 -59.84 -50.66
N PRO A 141 -32.65 -59.60 -50.27
CA PRO A 141 -33.12 -59.82 -48.90
C PRO A 141 -33.15 -61.32 -48.51
N PRO A 142 -32.56 -61.72 -47.37
CA PRO A 142 -32.82 -63.03 -46.76
C PRO A 142 -34.16 -63.05 -45.99
N PRO A 143 -34.81 -64.22 -45.86
CA PRO A 143 -36.12 -64.35 -45.24
C PRO A 143 -36.13 -64.04 -43.73
N PRO A 144 -37.26 -63.56 -43.19
CA PRO A 144 -37.36 -63.09 -41.80
C PRO A 144 -37.28 -64.27 -40.81
N GLN A 145 -36.28 -64.25 -39.92
CA GLN A 145 -36.23 -65.14 -38.77
C GLN A 145 -36.51 -64.41 -37.46
N ALA A 146 -37.21 -65.14 -36.60
CA ALA A 146 -37.93 -64.70 -35.42
C ALA A 146 -37.04 -64.15 -34.30
N ILE A 147 -37.64 -63.22 -33.56
CA ILE A 147 -37.11 -62.53 -32.39
C ILE A 147 -36.98 -63.53 -31.22
N THR A 148 -35.75 -63.83 -30.80
CA THR A 148 -35.47 -64.64 -29.60
C THR A 148 -35.43 -63.76 -28.33
N PRO A 149 -36.08 -64.16 -27.21
CA PRO A 149 -36.27 -63.33 -26.01
C PRO A 149 -35.17 -63.51 -24.93
N ASP A 150 -33.89 -63.56 -25.29
CA ASP A 150 -32.84 -64.07 -24.39
C ASP A 150 -31.96 -63.00 -23.69
N LYS A 151 -32.20 -61.70 -23.92
CA LYS A 151 -31.37 -60.60 -23.36
C LYS A 151 -31.93 -59.93 -22.09
N ARG A 152 -33.10 -60.35 -21.60
CA ARG A 152 -33.78 -59.74 -20.44
C ARG A 152 -33.05 -59.90 -19.08
N PRO A 153 -32.42 -61.05 -18.73
CA PRO A 153 -31.82 -61.21 -17.39
C PRO A 153 -30.53 -60.40 -17.21
N HIS A 154 -29.82 -60.08 -18.30
CA HIS A 154 -28.61 -59.26 -18.23
C HIS A 154 -28.93 -57.77 -18.01
N LEU A 155 -30.04 -57.28 -18.57
CA LEU A 155 -30.51 -55.91 -18.37
C LEU A 155 -30.97 -55.66 -16.92
N THR A 156 -31.66 -56.63 -16.30
CA THR A 156 -32.08 -56.51 -14.90
C THR A 156 -30.88 -56.54 -13.95
N GLN A 157 -29.89 -57.40 -14.19
CA GLN A 157 -28.65 -57.43 -13.42
C GLN A 157 -27.86 -56.12 -13.54
N ARG A 158 -27.83 -55.52 -14.74
CA ARG A 158 -27.16 -54.23 -14.96
C ARG A 158 -27.85 -53.09 -14.22
N LEU A 159 -29.18 -53.05 -14.22
CA LEU A 159 -29.96 -52.05 -13.47
C LEU A 159 -29.71 -52.13 -11.95
N GLU A 160 -29.57 -53.33 -11.42
CA GLU A 160 -29.29 -53.54 -9.99
C GLU A 160 -27.87 -53.08 -9.61
N GLN A 161 -26.88 -53.34 -10.47
CA GLN A 161 -25.52 -52.78 -10.30
C GLN A 161 -25.52 -51.25 -10.28
N LEU A 162 -26.25 -50.61 -11.21
CA LEU A 162 -26.38 -49.15 -11.27
C LEU A 162 -27.08 -48.59 -10.03
N ARG A 163 -28.13 -49.25 -9.52
CA ARG A 163 -28.79 -48.85 -8.26
C ARG A 163 -27.83 -48.91 -7.07
N ASN A 164 -26.99 -49.94 -7.00
CA ASN A 164 -26.01 -50.07 -5.93
C ASN A 164 -24.90 -49.00 -6.04
N GLN A 165 -24.45 -48.67 -7.26
CA GLN A 165 -23.51 -47.56 -7.49
C GLN A 165 -24.09 -46.22 -7.02
N VAL A 166 -25.32 -45.89 -7.42
CA VAL A 166 -25.98 -44.64 -7.01
C VAL A 166 -26.14 -44.58 -5.49
N ARG A 167 -26.47 -45.71 -4.83
CA ARG A 167 -26.56 -45.77 -3.37
C ARG A 167 -25.21 -45.53 -2.70
N ASN A 168 -24.14 -46.12 -3.22
CA ASN A 168 -22.78 -45.95 -2.70
C ASN A 168 -22.28 -44.52 -2.89
N GLU A 169 -22.48 -43.92 -4.06
CA GLU A 169 -22.10 -42.53 -4.32
C GLU A 169 -22.88 -41.55 -3.44
N LYS A 170 -24.17 -41.81 -3.23
CA LYS A 170 -24.99 -41.02 -2.31
C LYS A 170 -24.44 -41.06 -0.89
N GLN A 171 -24.09 -42.24 -0.37
CA GLN A 171 -23.47 -42.37 0.96
C GLN A 171 -22.13 -41.63 1.04
N ARG A 172 -21.32 -41.69 -0.02
CA ARG A 172 -20.04 -40.98 -0.09
C ARG A 172 -20.24 -39.46 -0.09
N LEU A 173 -21.22 -38.95 -0.83
CA LEU A 173 -21.58 -37.52 -0.82
C LEU A 173 -22.06 -37.07 0.56
N ASP A 174 -22.88 -37.87 1.24
CA ASP A 174 -23.35 -37.54 2.58
C ASP A 174 -22.22 -37.51 3.61
N GLN A 175 -21.22 -38.40 3.50
CA GLN A 175 -20.00 -38.34 4.32
C GLN A 175 -19.17 -37.09 4.06
N LEU A 176 -18.93 -36.77 2.79
CA LEU A 176 -18.19 -35.56 2.41
C LEU A 176 -18.89 -34.29 2.91
N LYS A 177 -20.22 -34.20 2.81
CA LYS A 177 -20.99 -33.07 3.34
C LYS A 177 -20.82 -32.91 4.85
N LYS A 178 -20.83 -34.01 5.60
CA LYS A 178 -20.58 -33.97 7.06
C LYS A 178 -19.17 -33.48 7.37
N GLU A 179 -18.16 -33.97 6.65
CA GLU A 179 -16.77 -33.54 6.85
C GLU A 179 -16.58 -32.04 6.53
N THR A 180 -17.22 -31.54 5.47
CA THR A 180 -17.18 -30.11 5.13
C THR A 180 -17.84 -29.27 6.22
N ALA A 181 -19.01 -29.67 6.72
CA ALA A 181 -19.70 -28.97 7.80
C ALA A 181 -18.88 -28.96 9.10
N GLU A 182 -18.19 -30.06 9.44
CA GLU A 182 -17.28 -30.11 10.58
C GLU A 182 -16.09 -29.16 10.42
N LYS A 183 -15.47 -29.11 9.23
CA LYS A 183 -14.35 -28.19 8.95
C LYS A 183 -14.80 -26.73 9.01
N GLU A 184 -16.00 -26.41 8.50
CA GLU A 184 -16.58 -25.07 8.58
C GLU A 184 -16.84 -24.66 10.03
N ASN A 185 -17.43 -25.55 10.84
CA ASN A 185 -17.63 -25.31 12.27
C ASN A 185 -16.30 -25.08 13.01
N ARG A 186 -15.26 -25.85 12.66
CA ARG A 186 -13.92 -25.70 13.23
C ARG A 186 -13.27 -24.37 12.85
N LEU A 187 -13.40 -23.95 11.59
CA LEU A 187 -12.94 -22.63 11.14
C LEU A 187 -13.68 -21.51 11.85
N HIS A 188 -15.00 -21.63 12.00
CA HIS A 188 -15.81 -20.66 12.73
C HIS A 188 -15.36 -20.54 14.20
N TYR A 189 -15.08 -21.67 14.85
CA TYR A 189 -14.54 -21.71 16.21
C TYR A 189 -13.21 -20.95 16.30
N TYR A 190 -12.23 -21.25 15.43
CA TYR A 190 -10.94 -20.54 15.44
C TYR A 190 -11.10 -19.05 15.14
N LYS A 191 -11.94 -18.68 14.17
CA LYS A 191 -12.21 -17.27 13.83
C LYS A 191 -12.76 -16.50 15.03
N THR A 192 -13.66 -17.12 15.79
CA THR A 192 -14.23 -16.53 17.01
C THR A 192 -13.17 -16.36 18.10
N GLN A 193 -12.28 -17.33 18.28
CA GLN A 193 -11.17 -17.22 19.24
C GLN A 193 -10.18 -16.11 18.86
N MET A 194 -9.87 -15.97 17.57
CA MET A 194 -9.01 -14.88 17.07
C MET A 194 -9.64 -13.50 17.27
N ALA A 195 -10.96 -13.37 17.12
CA ALA A 195 -11.67 -12.12 17.37
C ALA A 195 -11.64 -11.72 18.85
N LYS A 196 -11.84 -12.68 19.76
CA LYS A 196 -11.78 -12.44 21.22
C LYS A 196 -10.39 -12.00 21.68
N THR A 197 -9.35 -12.73 21.26
CA THR A 197 -7.96 -12.36 21.59
C THR A 197 -7.55 -11.00 21.01
N SER A 198 -8.11 -10.60 19.87
CA SER A 198 -7.89 -9.26 19.30
C SER A 198 -8.59 -8.16 20.10
N GLN A 199 -9.80 -8.41 20.62
CA GLN A 199 -10.49 -7.47 21.51
C GLN A 199 -9.79 -7.34 22.87
N ASP A 200 -9.36 -8.44 23.48
CA ASP A 200 -8.65 -8.42 24.77
C ASP A 200 -7.27 -7.72 24.68
N LYS A 201 -6.63 -7.79 23.51
CA LYS A 201 -5.38 -7.06 23.24
C LYS A 201 -5.60 -5.57 22.99
N ALA A 202 -6.76 -5.18 22.46
CA ALA A 202 -7.13 -3.78 22.27
C ALA A 202 -7.62 -3.10 23.56
N SER A 203 -8.27 -3.84 24.47
CA SER A 203 -8.72 -3.34 25.77
C SER A 203 -7.63 -3.34 26.85
N SER A 204 -6.53 -4.08 26.67
CA SER A 204 -5.37 -4.05 27.58
C SER A 204 -4.29 -3.03 27.20
N SER A 205 -4.38 -2.36 26.04
CA SER A 205 -3.43 -1.31 25.63
C SER A 205 -3.84 0.12 26.03
N SER A 206 -4.86 0.31 26.86
CA SER A 206 -5.27 1.63 27.38
C SER A 206 -4.92 1.90 28.84
N SER A 207 -4.19 1.01 29.51
CA SER A 207 -3.62 1.30 30.84
C SER A 207 -2.11 1.48 30.71
N THR A 208 -1.68 2.74 30.63
CA THR A 208 -0.29 3.17 30.81
C THR A 208 0.22 2.79 32.20
N PRO A 209 1.24 1.93 32.35
CA PRO A 209 2.02 1.87 33.57
C PRO A 209 3.33 2.62 33.34
N SER A 210 3.52 3.67 34.12
CA SER A 210 4.80 4.31 34.29
C SER A 210 5.81 3.30 34.85
N SER A 211 6.98 3.24 34.21
CA SER A 211 8.29 2.89 34.77
C SER A 211 8.46 1.50 35.41
N GLN A 212 9.21 0.61 34.77
CA GLN A 212 10.62 0.33 35.11
C GLN A 212 11.14 -0.92 34.38
N VAL A 213 12.43 -0.85 34.10
CA VAL A 213 13.29 -1.80 33.39
C VAL A 213 13.39 -3.12 34.15
N SER A 214 13.25 -4.25 33.45
CA SER A 214 13.93 -5.52 33.79
C SER A 214 13.92 -6.46 32.58
N THR A 215 15.12 -6.68 32.05
CA THR A 215 15.48 -7.73 31.09
C THR A 215 15.35 -9.11 31.72
N THR A 216 14.47 -9.97 31.20
CA THR A 216 14.59 -11.42 31.36
C THR A 216 14.25 -12.13 30.05
N VAL A 217 15.28 -12.79 29.51
CA VAL A 217 15.23 -13.71 28.37
C VAL A 217 14.36 -14.90 28.74
N SER A 218 13.22 -15.06 28.07
CA SER A 218 12.36 -16.24 28.21
C SER A 218 12.37 -17.04 26.90
N LYS A 219 13.03 -18.18 27.00
CA LYS A 219 13.30 -19.20 25.99
C LYS A 219 11.99 -19.92 25.60
N PRO A 220 11.62 -20.05 24.32
CA PRO A 220 10.45 -20.84 23.95
C PRO A 220 10.74 -22.36 24.05
N PRO A 221 9.74 -23.17 24.45
CA PRO A 221 9.90 -24.61 24.56
C PRO A 221 9.88 -25.28 23.18
N MET A 222 10.87 -26.17 22.98
CA MET A 222 10.92 -27.11 21.88
C MET A 222 9.73 -28.09 21.93
N THR A 223 9.12 -28.34 20.78
CA THR A 223 8.35 -29.55 20.51
C THR A 223 9.13 -30.39 19.49
N PRO A 224 9.51 -31.65 19.81
CA PRO A 224 9.77 -32.66 18.78
C PRO A 224 8.45 -33.38 18.48
N GLU A 225 7.97 -33.29 17.24
CA GLU A 225 8.24 -34.27 16.18
C GLU A 225 7.31 -35.49 16.29
N VAL A 226 6.16 -35.41 15.60
CA VAL A 226 5.30 -36.58 15.33
C VAL A 226 5.63 -37.07 13.93
N THR A 227 6.52 -38.05 13.86
CA THR A 227 6.87 -38.80 12.65
C THR A 227 5.64 -39.60 12.19
N LYS A 228 4.87 -39.08 11.23
CA LYS A 228 3.90 -39.88 10.47
C LYS A 228 4.61 -40.51 9.28
N HIS A 229 5.07 -41.73 9.48
CA HIS A 229 5.54 -42.63 8.43
C HIS A 229 4.31 -43.15 7.67
N CYS A 230 3.86 -42.41 6.65
CA CYS A 230 2.87 -42.91 5.69
C CYS A 230 3.59 -43.71 4.60
N GLN A 231 3.21 -44.98 4.56
CA GLN A 231 3.60 -46.03 3.64
C GLN A 231 3.42 -45.60 2.18
N SER A 232 4.51 -45.67 1.40
CA SER A 232 4.44 -45.68 -0.06
C SER A 232 4.48 -47.13 -0.54
N ASN A 233 3.32 -47.78 -0.60
CA ASN A 233 3.14 -49.03 -1.34
C ASN A 233 3.04 -48.70 -2.82
N ARG A 234 4.18 -48.78 -3.53
CA ARG A 234 4.23 -48.68 -4.99
C ARG A 234 4.23 -50.08 -5.59
N SER A 235 3.05 -50.70 -5.67
CA SER A 235 2.84 -51.89 -6.49
C SER A 235 3.08 -51.54 -7.96
N THR A 236 4.21 -52.00 -8.51
CA THR A 236 4.48 -51.92 -9.94
C THR A 236 3.81 -53.12 -10.60
N ILE A 237 2.58 -52.93 -11.05
CA ILE A 237 1.89 -53.90 -11.92
C ILE A 237 2.41 -53.71 -13.35
N ASN A 238 3.14 -54.73 -13.78
CA ASN A 238 3.17 -55.34 -15.12
C ASN A 238 2.28 -54.69 -16.19
N GLN A 239 2.87 -54.34 -17.34
CA GLN A 239 2.30 -54.76 -18.63
C GLN A 239 3.39 -55.05 -19.68
N PRO A 240 3.15 -56.06 -20.56
CA PRO A 240 4.10 -56.56 -21.53
C PRO A 240 4.04 -55.80 -22.86
N ARG A 241 5.19 -55.62 -23.52
CA ARG A 241 5.25 -55.22 -24.93
C ARG A 241 4.82 -56.39 -25.81
N ARG A 242 3.82 -56.15 -26.64
CA ARG A 242 3.70 -56.77 -27.97
C ARG A 242 4.59 -56.03 -28.94
#